data_AF-A0A4V0YGL7-F1
#
_entry.id   AF-A0A4V0YGL7-F1
#
_cell.length_a   1.000
_cell.length_b   1.000
_cell.length_c   1.000
_cell.angle_alpha   90.00
_cell.angle_beta   90.00
_cell.angle_gamma   90.00
#
_symmetry.space_group_name_H-M   'P 1'
#
loop_
_entity.id
_entity.type
_entity.pdbx_description
1 polymer ?
#
loop_
_entity_poly.entity_id
_entity_poly.type
_entity_poly.pdbx_seq_one_letter_code
_entity_poly.pdbx_strand_id
1 'polypeptide(L)'
;MPDGDEWLAAAVVAPVDESGFTTVRYEPLDGGWLLRLAYEGHTVVDGEWTSPALVLTPVTSPWTAIDAYRCLVEGDPRPVDVPARPTWWLQPIFCGWGAQCATAAAISRAQGVNEKAEAELAAGFVVTAGAATAPALARQELYDRWLARLADHGVVPGTVVIDDQWQARYGTCEPNTSRWPDLRGWIAERHAAGQRVLLWFKAWDPSGLPDEECVLDAVGRPVAADVTNPAYLERLHGIVTWMLSPDGLDADGFKVDFTQRAPSGATLRTHADGPAPAWGIAGLHRLMSTIHAAAKGAKPDALIVNHTVNPQFADVTDMVRLNDVLERDSDGGRVPVVDQLEFRAAVARAALPDCPVDTDQWPMPDHAQWRAYAQAQPGLGVPALYYAESVDNTGEPITAADLTEIADAWAAYRTRLGLAEAGTSGV
;
A
#
# COMPACT_ATOMS: atom_id res chain seq x y z
N MET A 1 -20.17 10.53 14.28
CA MET A 1 -20.97 9.30 14.10
C MET A 1 -22.32 9.55 14.75
N PRO A 2 -23.46 9.10 14.20
CA PRO A 2 -24.74 9.26 14.89
C PRO A 2 -24.67 8.63 16.29
N ASP A 3 -25.07 9.40 17.31
CA ASP A 3 -24.99 9.06 18.74
C ASP A 3 -26.08 8.06 19.19
N GLY A 4 -26.29 7.00 18.41
CA GLY A 4 -27.19 5.89 18.76
C GLY A 4 -26.44 4.77 19.45
N ASP A 5 -26.95 4.28 20.58
CA ASP A 5 -26.43 3.10 21.29
C ASP A 5 -26.76 1.77 20.58
N GLU A 6 -27.54 1.81 19.50
CA GLU A 6 -28.00 0.65 18.75
C GLU A 6 -27.55 0.73 17.29
N TRP A 7 -26.61 -0.13 16.92
CA TRP A 7 -26.12 -0.30 15.56
C TRP A 7 -26.53 -1.68 15.01
N LEU A 8 -26.70 -1.77 13.69
CA LEU A 8 -26.88 -3.05 13.00
C LEU A 8 -25.73 -3.24 12.01
N ALA A 9 -24.88 -4.23 12.27
CA ALA A 9 -23.86 -4.66 11.32
C ALA A 9 -24.50 -5.53 10.23
N ALA A 10 -24.10 -5.31 8.98
CA ALA A 10 -24.42 -6.16 7.84
C ALA A 10 -23.12 -6.66 7.21
N ALA A 11 -22.89 -7.98 7.29
CA ALA A 11 -21.67 -8.62 6.80
C ALA A 11 -21.97 -9.60 5.67
N VAL A 12 -21.17 -9.53 4.60
CA VAL A 12 -21.11 -10.56 3.56
C VAL A 12 -20.04 -11.56 3.97
N VAL A 13 -20.44 -12.80 4.23
CA VAL A 13 -19.59 -13.86 4.76
C VAL A 13 -19.48 -14.99 3.72
N ALA A 14 -18.26 -15.16 3.21
CA ALA A 14 -17.83 -16.27 2.38
C ALA A 14 -16.32 -16.45 2.57
N PRO A 15 -15.77 -17.65 2.33
CA PRO A 15 -14.34 -17.84 2.18
C PRO A 15 -13.74 -16.87 1.15
N VAL A 16 -12.51 -16.40 1.38
CA VAL A 16 -11.87 -15.39 0.53
C VAL A 16 -11.64 -15.88 -0.90
N ASP A 17 -11.35 -17.17 -1.07
CA ASP A 17 -11.18 -17.86 -2.35
C ASP A 17 -12.50 -18.04 -3.12
N GLU A 18 -13.63 -18.05 -2.41
CA GLU A 18 -14.99 -18.05 -3.00
C GLU A 18 -15.54 -16.63 -3.24
N SER A 19 -14.86 -15.59 -2.74
CA SER A 19 -15.30 -14.19 -2.84
C SER A 19 -15.00 -13.58 -4.22
N GLY A 20 -15.62 -14.14 -5.26
CA GLY A 20 -15.42 -13.80 -6.67
C GLY A 20 -16.03 -12.48 -7.16
N PHE A 21 -16.51 -11.61 -6.26
CA PHE A 21 -17.16 -10.35 -6.60
C PHE A 21 -16.22 -9.15 -6.47
N THR A 22 -16.36 -8.15 -7.34
CA THR A 22 -15.52 -6.93 -7.37
C THR A 22 -16.09 -5.79 -6.52
N THR A 23 -17.39 -5.83 -6.22
CA THR A 23 -18.06 -4.76 -5.48
C THR A 23 -19.28 -5.29 -4.73
N VAL A 24 -19.49 -4.76 -3.52
CA VAL A 24 -20.75 -4.85 -2.79
C VAL A 24 -21.43 -3.48 -2.82
N ARG A 25 -22.68 -3.40 -3.28
CA ARG A 25 -23.45 -2.15 -3.35
C ARG A 25 -24.69 -2.22 -2.48
N TYR A 26 -24.88 -1.20 -1.64
CA TYR A 26 -26.13 -0.95 -0.96
C TYR A 26 -26.99 -0.02 -1.84
N GLU A 27 -28.18 -0.48 -2.21
CA GLU A 27 -29.14 0.30 -3.01
C GLU A 27 -30.41 0.54 -2.18
N PRO A 28 -30.69 1.78 -1.73
CA PRO A 28 -31.91 2.07 -1.00
C PRO A 28 -33.14 1.97 -1.92
N LEU A 29 -34.25 1.44 -1.40
CA LEU A 29 -35.53 1.34 -2.08
C LEU A 29 -36.66 1.87 -1.17
N ASP A 30 -37.80 2.21 -1.76
CA ASP A 30 -39.00 2.52 -0.98
C ASP A 30 -39.40 1.30 -0.14
N GLY A 31 -39.33 1.44 1.19
CA GLY A 31 -39.67 0.37 2.13
C GLY A 31 -38.61 -0.73 2.29
N GLY A 32 -37.38 -0.55 1.78
CA GLY A 32 -36.33 -1.56 1.92
C GLY A 32 -34.99 -1.17 1.29
N TRP A 33 -34.19 -2.19 0.97
CA TRP A 33 -32.88 -2.03 0.34
C TRP A 33 -32.47 -3.32 -0.39
N LEU A 34 -31.51 -3.20 -1.30
CA LEU A 34 -30.83 -4.32 -1.95
C LEU A 34 -29.35 -4.32 -1.56
N LEU A 35 -28.79 -5.52 -1.43
CA LEU A 35 -27.35 -5.73 -1.45
C LEU A 35 -26.99 -6.41 -2.77
N ARG A 36 -26.21 -5.76 -3.61
CA ARG A 36 -25.78 -6.30 -4.90
C ARG A 36 -24.31 -6.69 -4.84
N LEU A 37 -24.01 -7.95 -5.19
CA LEU A 37 -22.64 -8.42 -5.41
C LEU A 37 -22.37 -8.51 -6.91
N ALA A 38 -21.32 -7.83 -7.37
CA ALA A 38 -20.94 -7.79 -8.79
C ALA A 38 -19.93 -8.88 -9.13
N TYR A 39 -20.39 -10.00 -9.71
CA TYR A 39 -19.54 -11.09 -10.22
C TYR A 39 -19.11 -10.90 -11.68
N GLU A 40 -19.72 -9.95 -12.39
CA GLU A 40 -19.31 -9.52 -13.73
C GLU A 40 -19.21 -10.64 -14.78
N GLY A 41 -19.96 -11.74 -14.61
CA GLY A 41 -19.92 -12.86 -15.56
C GLY A 41 -18.69 -13.77 -15.43
N HIS A 42 -17.87 -13.59 -14.39
CA HIS A 42 -16.67 -14.41 -14.12
C HIS A 42 -16.94 -15.58 -13.17
N THR A 43 -18.22 -15.88 -12.90
CA THR A 43 -18.64 -17.05 -12.12
C THR A 43 -19.45 -17.97 -13.02
N VAL A 44 -18.96 -19.19 -13.25
CA VAL A 44 -19.68 -20.21 -14.01
C VAL A 44 -20.47 -21.07 -13.03
N VAL A 45 -21.79 -21.17 -13.28
CA VAL A 45 -22.68 -22.01 -12.49
C VAL A 45 -23.15 -23.17 -13.37
N ASP A 46 -22.72 -24.38 -13.03
CA ASP A 46 -23.24 -25.62 -13.58
C ASP A 46 -24.00 -26.37 -12.47
N GLY A 47 -25.33 -26.32 -12.51
CA GLY A 47 -26.19 -26.86 -11.45
C GLY A 47 -26.55 -25.83 -10.39
N GLU A 48 -26.11 -26.07 -9.15
CA GLU A 48 -26.49 -25.24 -7.99
C GLU A 48 -25.39 -24.23 -7.64
N TRP A 49 -25.80 -23.05 -7.19
CA TRP A 49 -24.91 -22.02 -6.65
C TRP A 49 -25.49 -21.49 -5.35
N THR A 50 -24.63 -21.35 -4.35
CA THR A 50 -24.97 -20.76 -3.06
C THR A 50 -24.32 -19.39 -2.97
N SER A 51 -25.11 -18.36 -2.68
CA SER A 51 -24.57 -17.02 -2.45
C SER A 51 -23.80 -16.95 -1.13
N PRO A 52 -22.86 -16.00 -0.98
CA PRO A 52 -22.35 -15.61 0.32
C PRO A 52 -23.48 -15.35 1.32
N ALA A 53 -23.24 -15.69 2.59
CA ALA A 53 -24.21 -15.43 3.64
C ALA A 53 -24.25 -13.94 3.97
N LEU A 54 -25.45 -13.37 4.08
CA LEU A 54 -25.66 -12.05 4.65
C LEU A 54 -26.00 -12.20 6.13
N VAL A 55 -25.11 -11.76 7.00
CA VAL A 55 -25.29 -11.84 8.46
C VAL A 55 -25.60 -10.45 9.00
N LEU A 56 -26.74 -10.34 9.71
CA LEU A 56 -27.17 -9.13 10.38
C LEU A 56 -26.97 -9.29 11.90
N THR A 57 -26.18 -8.41 12.49
CA THR A 57 -25.80 -8.52 13.92
C THR A 57 -26.05 -7.19 14.64
N PRO A 58 -26.90 -7.15 15.68
CA PRO A 58 -26.98 -6.01 16.58
C PRO A 58 -25.64 -5.80 17.27
N VAL A 59 -25.11 -4.58 17.21
CA VAL A 59 -23.82 -4.20 17.79
C VAL A 59 -23.93 -2.85 18.47
N THR A 60 -22.99 -2.53 19.37
CA THR A 60 -23.04 -1.29 20.16
C THR A 60 -22.20 -0.17 19.55
N SER A 61 -21.36 -0.50 18.57
CA SER A 61 -20.52 0.45 17.85
C SER A 61 -20.03 -0.12 16.50
N PRO A 62 -19.53 0.73 15.59
CA PRO A 62 -18.84 0.29 14.38
C PRO A 62 -17.64 -0.62 14.64
N TRP A 63 -16.94 -0.44 15.77
CA TRP A 63 -15.78 -1.26 16.11
C TRP A 63 -16.18 -2.69 16.46
N THR A 64 -17.22 -2.83 17.28
CA THR A 64 -17.82 -4.13 17.58
C THR A 64 -18.44 -4.80 16.33
N ALA A 65 -18.78 -4.04 15.28
CA ALA A 65 -19.18 -4.59 13.99
C ALA A 65 -18.01 -5.27 13.27
N ILE A 66 -16.82 -4.65 13.28
CA ILE A 66 -15.60 -5.23 12.70
C ILE A 66 -15.17 -6.47 13.48
N ASP A 67 -15.21 -6.42 14.81
CA ASP A 67 -14.92 -7.59 15.66
C ASP A 67 -15.89 -8.75 15.38
N ALA A 68 -17.19 -8.46 15.27
CA ALA A 68 -18.19 -9.47 14.90
C ALA A 68 -17.91 -10.09 13.53
N TYR A 69 -17.52 -9.27 12.53
CA TYR A 69 -17.13 -9.78 11.22
C TYR A 69 -15.89 -10.67 11.29
N ARG A 70 -14.87 -10.28 12.06
CA ARG A 70 -13.67 -11.09 12.31
C ARG A 70 -14.02 -12.49 12.82
N CYS A 71 -14.81 -12.55 13.88
CA CYS A 71 -15.27 -13.82 14.45
C CYS A 71 -16.02 -14.70 13.42
N LEU A 72 -16.76 -14.09 12.49
CA LEU A 72 -17.49 -14.82 11.44
C LEU A 72 -16.56 -15.44 10.39
N VAL A 73 -15.46 -14.77 10.02
CA VAL A 73 -14.58 -15.21 8.91
C VAL A 73 -13.34 -15.96 9.37
N GLU A 74 -12.81 -15.68 10.57
CA GLU A 74 -11.67 -16.38 11.15
C GLU A 74 -12.09 -17.65 11.93
N GLY A 75 -13.36 -17.70 12.35
CA GLY A 75 -13.87 -18.71 13.29
C GLY A 75 -13.34 -18.49 14.71
N ASP A 76 -13.33 -19.55 15.54
CA ASP A 76 -12.73 -19.47 16.88
C ASP A 76 -11.23 -19.18 16.74
N PRO A 77 -10.67 -18.19 17.48
CA PRO A 77 -9.26 -17.87 17.42
C PRO A 77 -8.44 -19.11 17.79
N ARG A 78 -7.84 -19.73 16.78
CA ARG A 78 -6.91 -20.84 17.02
C ARG A 78 -5.62 -20.22 17.54
N PRO A 79 -5.04 -20.72 18.64
CA PRO A 79 -3.69 -20.35 19.00
C PRO A 79 -2.77 -20.81 17.86
N VAL A 80 -2.41 -19.89 16.98
CA VAL A 80 -1.36 -20.08 15.99
C VAL A 80 -0.06 -19.69 16.70
N ASP A 81 0.97 -20.53 16.61
CA ASP A 81 2.33 -20.10 16.94
C ASP A 81 2.72 -19.03 15.93
N VAL A 82 2.42 -17.77 16.25
CA VAL A 82 2.83 -16.62 15.45
C VAL A 82 4.34 -16.50 15.61
N PRO A 83 5.14 -16.65 14.53
CA PRO A 83 6.57 -16.44 14.60
C PRO A 83 6.87 -15.07 15.20
N ALA A 84 7.92 -14.98 16.01
CA ALA A 84 8.31 -13.71 16.60
C ALA A 84 8.53 -12.67 15.49
N ARG A 85 7.76 -11.57 15.55
CA ARG A 85 7.85 -10.48 14.59
C ARG A 85 9.28 -9.93 14.55
N PRO A 86 9.91 -9.82 13.36
CA PRO A 86 11.20 -9.15 13.23
C PRO A 86 11.10 -7.71 13.77
N THR A 87 11.99 -7.35 14.70
CA THR A 87 11.95 -6.03 15.37
C THR A 87 12.17 -4.88 14.40
N TRP A 88 12.88 -5.13 13.29
CA TRP A 88 13.11 -4.12 12.26
C TRP A 88 11.83 -3.70 11.53
N TRP A 89 10.78 -4.54 11.52
CA TRP A 89 9.48 -4.15 10.96
C TRP A 89 8.87 -2.94 11.69
N LEU A 90 9.28 -2.69 12.93
CA LEU A 90 8.76 -1.55 13.70
C LEU A 90 9.64 -0.30 13.58
N GLN A 91 10.72 -0.33 12.81
CA GLN A 91 11.61 0.81 12.68
C GLN A 91 10.96 1.93 11.83
N PRO A 92 11.19 3.22 12.18
CA PRO A 92 10.69 4.35 11.40
C PRO A 92 11.08 4.29 9.92
N ILE A 93 10.15 4.75 9.09
CA ILE A 93 10.21 4.64 7.63
C ILE A 93 10.55 6.01 7.02
N PHE A 94 11.45 6.05 6.04
CA PHE A 94 11.48 7.14 5.06
C PHE A 94 10.97 6.60 3.72
N CYS A 95 10.04 7.31 3.09
CA CYS A 95 9.47 6.94 1.80
C CYS A 95 9.62 8.10 0.82
N GLY A 96 10.22 7.85 -0.35
CA GLY A 96 10.59 8.95 -1.25
C GLY A 96 9.43 9.62 -1.99
N TRP A 97 8.20 9.07 -1.96
CA TRP A 97 7.08 9.58 -2.76
C TRP A 97 6.78 11.07 -2.54
N GLY A 98 6.63 11.52 -1.30
CA GLY A 98 6.34 12.94 -1.02
C GLY A 98 7.47 13.87 -1.46
N ALA A 99 8.72 13.45 -1.31
CA ALA A 99 9.90 14.19 -1.74
C ALA A 99 10.02 14.25 -3.28
N GLN A 100 9.63 13.16 -3.97
CA GLN A 100 9.50 13.13 -5.42
C GLN A 100 8.39 14.08 -5.90
N CYS A 101 7.20 14.04 -5.30
CA CYS A 101 6.11 14.96 -5.59
C CYS A 101 6.51 16.42 -5.36
N ALA A 102 7.17 16.71 -4.23
CA ALA A 102 7.62 18.05 -3.90
C ALA A 102 8.66 18.58 -4.89
N THR A 103 9.58 17.72 -5.32
CA THR A 103 10.58 18.07 -6.34
C THR A 103 9.92 18.31 -7.70
N ALA A 104 8.98 17.46 -8.11
CA ALA A 104 8.23 17.65 -9.35
C ALA A 104 7.44 18.97 -9.34
N ALA A 105 6.71 19.25 -8.27
CA ALA A 105 5.96 20.49 -8.11
C ALA A 105 6.89 21.73 -8.10
N ALA A 106 8.06 21.65 -7.48
CA ALA A 106 9.04 22.72 -7.52
C ALA A 106 9.58 22.99 -8.94
N ILE A 107 9.83 21.94 -9.73
CA ILE A 107 10.24 22.05 -11.14
C ILE A 107 9.12 22.70 -11.96
N SER A 108 7.88 22.23 -11.82
CA SER A 108 6.71 22.80 -12.52
C SER A 108 6.53 24.30 -12.22
N ARG A 109 6.59 24.68 -10.94
CA ARG A 109 6.53 26.09 -10.50
C ARG A 109 7.64 26.94 -11.11
N ALA A 110 8.88 26.43 -11.12
CA ALA A 110 10.02 27.14 -11.72
C ALA A 110 9.90 27.30 -13.25
N GLN A 111 9.20 26.38 -13.92
CA GLN A 111 8.96 26.41 -15.37
C GLN A 111 7.71 27.21 -15.76
N GLY A 112 6.95 27.75 -14.79
CA GLY A 112 5.74 28.51 -15.06
C GLY A 112 4.59 27.67 -15.62
N VAL A 113 4.59 26.35 -15.38
CA VAL A 113 3.47 25.47 -15.72
C VAL A 113 2.34 25.75 -14.71
N ASN A 114 1.16 26.13 -15.22
CA ASN A 114 -0.01 26.53 -14.42
C ASN A 114 -0.62 25.34 -13.66
N GLU A 115 -1.10 25.56 -12.42
CA GLU A 115 -1.91 24.67 -11.56
C GLU A 115 -2.98 23.85 -12.32
N LYS A 116 -3.58 24.41 -13.37
CA LYS A 116 -4.57 23.72 -14.22
C LYS A 116 -3.99 22.54 -14.99
N ALA A 117 -2.74 22.62 -15.42
CA ALA A 117 -2.04 21.52 -16.09
C ALA A 117 -1.61 20.43 -15.11
N GLU A 118 -1.32 20.78 -13.85
CA GLU A 118 -1.04 19.81 -12.77
C GLU A 118 -2.31 19.03 -12.37
N ALA A 119 -3.46 19.69 -12.31
CA ALA A 119 -4.75 19.04 -12.05
C ALA A 119 -5.16 18.04 -13.16
N GLU A 120 -4.86 18.36 -14.43
CA GLU A 120 -5.07 17.45 -15.56
C GLU A 120 -4.08 16.26 -15.53
N LEU A 121 -2.84 16.49 -15.08
CA LEU A 121 -1.82 15.45 -14.87
C LEU A 121 -2.22 14.46 -13.74
N ALA A 122 -2.78 14.98 -12.65
CA ALA A 122 -3.27 14.20 -11.51
C ALA A 122 -4.53 13.38 -11.84
N ALA A 123 -5.33 13.82 -12.81
CA ALA A 123 -6.55 13.14 -13.27
C ALA A 123 -6.31 11.98 -14.25
N GLY A 124 -5.05 11.63 -14.55
CA GLY A 124 -4.71 10.45 -15.34
C GLY A 124 -4.90 10.58 -16.85
N PHE A 125 -5.05 11.80 -17.40
CA PHE A 125 -5.15 12.03 -18.84
C PHE A 125 -4.16 13.10 -19.35
N VAL A 126 -3.25 12.64 -20.21
CA VAL A 126 -2.32 13.39 -21.08
C VAL A 126 -1.16 14.12 -20.38
N VAL A 127 0.06 13.61 -20.63
CA VAL A 127 1.35 14.21 -20.27
C VAL A 127 1.65 15.38 -21.22
N THR A 128 1.80 16.58 -20.68
CA THR A 128 2.50 17.66 -21.39
C THR A 128 3.98 17.30 -21.52
N ALA A 129 4.47 17.17 -22.75
CA ALA A 129 5.88 16.89 -23.02
C ALA A 129 6.75 18.01 -22.41
N GLY A 130 7.55 17.67 -21.39
CA GLY A 130 8.57 18.56 -20.81
C GLY A 130 8.52 18.78 -19.30
N ALA A 131 7.40 18.46 -18.62
CA ALA A 131 7.32 18.55 -17.16
C ALA A 131 7.87 17.26 -16.51
N ALA A 132 8.71 17.40 -15.47
CA ALA A 132 9.17 16.24 -14.69
C ALA A 132 7.99 15.70 -13.86
N THR A 133 7.64 14.43 -14.05
CA THR A 133 6.61 13.77 -13.23
C THR A 133 7.25 13.14 -11.99
N ALA A 134 6.52 13.07 -10.87
CA ALA A 134 7.03 12.47 -9.64
C ALA A 134 7.58 11.03 -9.83
N PRO A 135 6.95 10.14 -10.63
CA PRO A 135 7.51 8.81 -10.91
C PRO A 135 8.88 8.85 -11.61
N ALA A 136 9.15 9.88 -12.43
CA ALA A 136 10.44 10.03 -13.11
C ALA A 136 11.59 10.43 -12.17
N LEU A 137 11.28 10.76 -10.90
CA LEU A 137 12.22 11.24 -9.89
C LEU A 137 12.57 10.18 -8.84
N ALA A 138 12.11 8.94 -8.98
CA ALA A 138 12.64 7.80 -8.21
C ALA A 138 14.06 7.46 -8.69
N ARG A 139 15.06 8.23 -8.24
CA ARG A 139 16.45 8.22 -8.73
C ARG A 139 17.45 8.19 -7.58
N GLN A 140 18.53 7.45 -7.75
CA GLN A 140 19.55 7.25 -6.71
C GLN A 140 20.08 8.58 -6.16
N GLU A 141 20.45 9.53 -7.03
CA GLU A 141 21.04 10.81 -6.61
C GLU A 141 20.09 11.68 -5.77
N LEU A 142 18.77 11.52 -5.95
CA LEU A 142 17.77 12.24 -5.17
C LEU A 142 17.57 11.57 -3.81
N TYR A 143 17.52 10.24 -3.77
CA TYR A 143 17.47 9.48 -2.52
C TYR A 143 18.72 9.72 -1.66
N ASP A 144 19.90 9.72 -2.26
CA ASP A 144 21.15 10.02 -1.57
C ASP A 144 21.13 11.44 -0.98
N ARG A 145 20.64 12.42 -1.74
CA ARG A 145 20.49 13.81 -1.27
C ARG A 145 19.51 13.92 -0.09
N TRP A 146 18.35 13.28 -0.19
CA TRP A 146 17.35 13.32 0.88
C TRP A 146 17.85 12.62 2.14
N LEU A 147 18.41 11.42 2.01
CA LEU A 147 18.95 10.67 3.14
C LEU A 147 20.12 11.40 3.81
N ALA A 148 21.01 12.04 3.03
CA ALA A 148 22.09 12.87 3.58
C ALA A 148 21.53 14.06 4.38
N ARG A 149 20.56 14.79 3.82
CA ARG A 149 19.91 15.91 4.51
C ARG A 149 19.23 15.48 5.81
N LEU A 150 18.55 14.33 5.80
CA LEU A 150 17.89 13.78 6.98
C LEU A 150 18.94 13.40 8.05
N ALA A 151 20.02 12.72 7.64
CA ALA A 151 21.11 12.34 8.53
C ALA A 151 21.84 13.54 9.15
N ASP A 152 22.06 14.62 8.39
CA ASP A 152 22.66 15.88 8.87
C ASP A 152 21.87 16.49 10.04
N HIS A 153 20.58 16.13 10.19
CA HIS A 153 19.69 16.59 11.25
C HIS A 153 19.27 15.47 12.23
N GLY A 154 19.99 14.34 12.23
CA GLY A 154 19.74 13.23 13.15
C GLY A 154 18.54 12.34 12.81
N VAL A 155 17.87 12.58 11.68
CA VAL A 155 16.77 11.72 11.20
C VAL A 155 17.36 10.55 10.43
N VAL A 156 17.52 9.41 11.09
CA VAL A 156 18.01 8.17 10.47
C VAL A 156 16.87 7.14 10.43
N PRO A 157 16.30 6.82 9.25
CA PRO A 157 15.25 5.81 9.14
C PRO A 157 15.86 4.42 9.30
N GLY A 158 15.13 3.50 9.93
CA GLY A 158 15.53 2.09 9.91
C GLY A 158 15.06 1.36 8.65
N THR A 159 14.03 1.89 7.98
CA THR A 159 13.54 1.38 6.70
C THR A 159 13.47 2.51 5.68
N VAL A 160 14.00 2.29 4.48
CA VAL A 160 13.87 3.19 3.33
C VAL A 160 12.98 2.51 2.29
N VAL A 161 11.91 3.18 1.88
CA VAL A 161 11.05 2.74 0.78
C VAL A 161 11.47 3.50 -0.47
N ILE A 162 11.92 2.77 -1.49
CA ILE A 162 12.05 3.32 -2.84
C ILE A 162 10.66 3.25 -3.49
N ASP A 163 10.00 4.40 -3.58
CA ASP A 163 8.64 4.52 -4.08
C ASP A 163 8.56 4.58 -5.63
N ASP A 164 7.35 4.75 -6.18
CA ASP A 164 7.05 4.73 -7.62
C ASP A 164 7.95 5.72 -8.39
N GLN A 165 8.74 5.42 -9.41
CA GLN A 165 8.87 4.28 -10.29
C GLN A 165 10.38 3.98 -10.43
N TRP A 166 10.93 3.09 -9.59
CA TRP A 166 12.32 2.66 -9.71
C TRP A 166 12.53 1.69 -10.89
N GLN A 167 11.46 1.06 -11.35
CA GLN A 167 11.44 0.11 -12.44
C GLN A 167 11.55 0.78 -13.83
N ALA A 168 12.05 0.04 -14.81
CA ALA A 168 11.93 0.38 -16.23
C ALA A 168 10.51 0.10 -16.76
N ARG A 169 9.89 -1.00 -16.29
CA ARG A 169 8.49 -1.38 -16.53
C ARG A 169 7.91 -1.98 -15.26
N TYR A 170 6.65 -1.69 -14.96
CA TYR A 170 6.02 -2.14 -13.72
C TYR A 170 5.82 -3.66 -13.69
N GLY A 171 5.36 -4.26 -14.80
CA GLY A 171 5.02 -5.68 -14.84
C GLY A 171 6.23 -6.61 -14.71
N THR A 172 7.41 -6.20 -15.16
CA THR A 172 8.64 -7.02 -15.06
C THR A 172 9.52 -6.70 -13.85
N CYS A 173 9.28 -5.55 -13.20
CA CYS A 173 10.07 -5.10 -12.04
C CYS A 173 11.59 -5.02 -12.27
N GLU A 174 12.03 -4.81 -13.50
CA GLU A 174 13.44 -4.59 -13.82
C GLU A 174 13.86 -3.17 -13.42
N PRO A 175 14.98 -2.96 -12.70
CA PRO A 175 15.47 -1.64 -12.34
C PRO A 175 15.73 -0.78 -13.57
N ASN A 176 15.33 0.49 -13.52
CA ASN A 176 15.73 1.45 -14.53
C ASN A 176 17.18 1.89 -14.29
N THR A 177 18.13 1.32 -15.03
CA THR A 177 19.57 1.60 -14.85
C THR A 177 20.00 3.04 -15.15
N SER A 178 19.16 3.83 -15.80
CA SER A 178 19.40 5.28 -15.94
C SER A 178 19.09 6.08 -14.68
N ARG A 179 18.23 5.53 -13.80
CA ARG A 179 17.81 6.11 -12.51
C ARG A 179 18.54 5.45 -11.33
N TRP A 180 18.82 4.16 -11.45
CA TRP A 180 19.47 3.32 -10.45
C TRP A 180 20.59 2.50 -11.12
N PRO A 181 21.78 3.09 -11.32
CA PRO A 181 22.88 2.43 -12.02
C PRO A 181 23.30 1.08 -11.41
N ASP A 182 23.26 0.98 -10.08
CA ASP A 182 23.50 -0.25 -9.32
C ASP A 182 22.57 -0.31 -8.10
N LEU A 183 21.29 -0.68 -8.32
CA LEU A 183 20.32 -0.78 -7.23
C LEU A 183 20.72 -1.82 -6.17
N ARG A 184 21.32 -2.94 -6.59
CA ARG A 184 21.79 -3.98 -5.66
C ARG A 184 22.90 -3.44 -4.76
N GLY A 185 23.89 -2.77 -5.35
CA GLY A 185 24.97 -2.12 -4.60
C GLY A 185 24.42 -1.08 -3.62
N TRP A 186 23.46 -0.26 -4.05
CA TRP A 186 22.82 0.73 -3.18
C TRP A 186 22.09 0.09 -1.99
N ILE A 187 21.36 -1.01 -2.20
CA ILE A 187 20.71 -1.78 -1.13
C ILE A 187 21.75 -2.33 -0.14
N ALA A 188 22.85 -2.90 -0.64
CA ALA A 188 23.92 -3.41 0.21
C ALA A 188 24.56 -2.32 1.07
N GLU A 189 24.72 -1.10 0.55
CA GLU A 189 25.18 0.05 1.33
C GLU A 189 24.19 0.44 2.44
N ARG A 190 22.87 0.40 2.15
CA ARG A 190 21.83 0.62 3.17
C ARG A 190 21.89 -0.43 4.27
N HIS A 191 22.06 -1.70 3.91
CA HIS A 191 22.23 -2.79 4.87
C HIS A 191 23.45 -2.62 5.76
N ALA A 192 24.59 -2.22 5.18
CA ALA A 192 25.81 -1.92 5.93
C ALA A 192 25.62 -0.75 6.91
N ALA A 193 24.74 0.20 6.59
CA ALA A 193 24.32 1.28 7.48
C ALA A 193 23.25 0.88 8.52
N GLY A 194 22.87 -0.41 8.58
CA GLY A 194 21.85 -0.91 9.49
C GLY A 194 20.42 -0.57 9.09
N GLN A 195 20.19 -0.19 7.83
CA GLN A 195 18.87 0.10 7.28
C GLN A 195 18.32 -1.11 6.52
N ARG A 196 17.02 -1.09 6.23
CA ARG A 196 16.31 -2.02 5.37
C ARG A 196 15.71 -1.29 4.18
N VAL A 197 15.54 -1.97 3.05
CA VAL A 197 15.01 -1.39 1.82
C VAL A 197 13.75 -2.12 1.40
N LEU A 198 12.63 -1.40 1.33
CA LEU A 198 11.43 -1.89 0.66
C LEU A 198 11.33 -1.29 -0.73
N LEU A 199 10.85 -2.08 -1.68
CA LEU A 199 10.57 -1.63 -3.04
C LEU A 199 9.06 -1.45 -3.20
N TRP A 200 8.64 -0.31 -3.75
CA TRP A 200 7.25 -0.13 -4.13
C TRP A 200 6.90 -1.04 -5.31
N PHE A 201 5.76 -1.74 -5.20
CA PHE A 201 5.28 -2.71 -6.17
C PHE A 201 3.87 -2.34 -6.65
N LYS A 202 3.72 -2.14 -7.97
CA LYS A 202 2.43 -1.84 -8.59
C LYS A 202 1.61 -3.10 -8.81
N ALA A 203 0.52 -3.28 -8.07
CA ALA A 203 -0.40 -4.38 -8.35
C ALA A 203 -0.99 -4.25 -9.77
N TRP A 204 -1.23 -5.39 -10.41
CA TRP A 204 -1.98 -5.55 -11.66
C TRP A 204 -1.34 -5.00 -12.95
N ASP A 205 -0.22 -4.29 -12.92
CA ASP A 205 0.24 -3.59 -14.13
C ASP A 205 0.76 -4.56 -15.22
N PRO A 206 0.23 -4.49 -16.47
CA PRO A 206 0.61 -5.41 -17.54
C PRO A 206 1.90 -5.02 -18.26
N SER A 207 2.53 -3.88 -17.93
CA SER A 207 3.63 -3.35 -18.74
C SER A 207 4.84 -4.28 -18.78
N GLY A 208 5.19 -4.73 -19.99
CA GLY A 208 6.32 -5.62 -20.24
C GLY A 208 6.01 -7.11 -20.09
N LEU A 209 4.80 -7.46 -19.63
CA LEU A 209 4.34 -8.85 -19.64
C LEU A 209 3.94 -9.29 -21.06
N PRO A 210 4.04 -10.59 -21.38
CA PRO A 210 3.39 -11.15 -22.56
C PRO A 210 1.87 -10.97 -22.51
N ASP A 211 1.24 -10.71 -23.66
CA ASP A 211 -0.21 -10.49 -23.73
C ASP A 211 -1.00 -11.70 -23.23
N GLU A 212 -0.50 -12.92 -23.46
CA GLU A 212 -1.11 -14.17 -22.97
C GLU A 212 -1.12 -14.31 -21.45
N GLU A 213 -0.23 -13.60 -20.74
CA GLU A 213 -0.14 -13.55 -19.28
C GLU A 213 -1.02 -12.43 -18.68
N CYS A 214 -1.80 -11.74 -19.51
CA CYS A 214 -2.61 -10.59 -19.12
C CYS A 214 -4.12 -10.83 -19.25
N VAL A 215 -4.89 -10.14 -18.42
CA VAL A 215 -6.32 -9.94 -18.62
C VAL A 215 -6.49 -9.05 -19.83
N LEU A 216 -7.29 -9.50 -20.80
CA LEU A 216 -7.50 -8.81 -22.06
C LEU A 216 -8.88 -8.17 -22.12
N ASP A 217 -8.98 -7.00 -22.73
CA ASP A 217 -10.27 -6.43 -23.07
C ASP A 217 -10.92 -7.14 -24.28
N ALA A 218 -12.13 -6.70 -24.64
CA ALA A 218 -12.92 -7.28 -25.73
C ALA A 218 -12.22 -7.25 -27.10
N VAL A 219 -11.26 -6.34 -27.31
CA VAL A 219 -10.50 -6.22 -28.57
C VAL A 219 -9.10 -6.85 -28.48
N GLY A 220 -8.74 -7.43 -27.34
CA GLY A 220 -7.49 -8.18 -27.14
C GLY A 220 -6.33 -7.34 -26.60
N ARG A 221 -6.59 -6.17 -25.99
CA ARG A 221 -5.54 -5.35 -25.38
C ARG A 221 -5.34 -5.75 -23.91
N PRO A 222 -4.09 -5.90 -23.43
CA PRO A 222 -3.79 -6.07 -22.01
C PRO A 222 -4.31 -4.91 -21.16
N VAL A 223 -5.02 -5.24 -20.07
CA VAL A 223 -5.50 -4.25 -19.08
C VAL A 223 -4.94 -4.49 -17.68
N ALA A 224 -4.62 -5.73 -17.35
CA ALA A 224 -4.03 -6.12 -16.08
C ALA A 224 -3.24 -7.41 -16.22
N ALA A 225 -2.36 -7.72 -15.27
CA ALA A 225 -1.78 -9.05 -15.14
C ALA A 225 -2.82 -10.08 -14.71
N ASP A 226 -2.74 -11.31 -15.25
CA ASP A 226 -3.76 -12.35 -15.05
C ASP A 226 -3.37 -13.40 -14.01
N VAL A 227 -3.90 -13.24 -12.79
CA VAL A 227 -3.70 -14.19 -11.69
C VAL A 227 -4.36 -15.56 -11.90
N THR A 228 -5.19 -15.72 -12.94
CA THR A 228 -5.74 -17.03 -13.32
C THR A 228 -4.79 -17.82 -14.21
N ASN A 229 -3.78 -17.16 -14.81
CA ASN A 229 -2.81 -17.80 -15.70
C ASN A 229 -1.63 -18.40 -14.90
N PRO A 230 -1.40 -19.73 -14.96
CA PRO A 230 -0.27 -20.35 -14.28
C PRO A 230 1.12 -19.83 -14.70
N ALA A 231 1.29 -19.46 -15.98
CA ALA A 231 2.56 -18.91 -16.48
C ALA A 231 2.86 -17.53 -15.87
N TYR A 232 1.84 -16.69 -15.69
CA TYR A 232 1.99 -15.43 -14.98
C TYR A 232 2.36 -15.65 -13.51
N LEU A 233 1.71 -16.58 -12.82
CA LEU A 233 2.00 -16.86 -11.41
C LEU A 233 3.44 -17.36 -11.22
N GLU A 234 3.92 -18.23 -12.12
CA GLU A 234 5.32 -18.68 -12.12
C GLU A 234 6.28 -17.51 -12.36
N ARG A 235 5.96 -16.62 -13.32
CA ARG A 235 6.76 -15.41 -13.56
C ARG A 235 6.79 -14.50 -12.34
N LEU A 236 5.64 -14.23 -11.73
CA LEU A 236 5.52 -13.38 -10.55
C LEU A 236 6.34 -13.95 -9.39
N HIS A 237 6.26 -15.27 -9.16
CA HIS A 237 7.07 -15.96 -8.17
C HIS A 237 8.57 -15.76 -8.45
N GLY A 238 9.01 -15.93 -9.70
CA GLY A 238 10.40 -15.69 -10.12
C GLY A 238 10.86 -14.25 -9.92
N ILE A 239 10.02 -13.27 -10.28
CA ILE A 239 10.28 -11.83 -10.10
C ILE A 239 10.47 -11.50 -8.61
N VAL A 240 9.54 -11.93 -7.76
CA VAL A 240 9.60 -11.69 -6.31
C VAL A 240 10.83 -12.36 -5.70
N THR A 241 11.09 -13.62 -6.06
CA THR A 241 12.25 -14.37 -5.57
C THR A 241 13.56 -13.65 -5.95
N TRP A 242 13.66 -13.19 -7.19
CA TRP A 242 14.83 -12.44 -7.63
C TRP A 242 15.00 -11.11 -6.89
N MET A 243 13.94 -10.33 -6.68
CA MET A 243 14.05 -9.05 -5.95
C MET A 243 14.49 -9.22 -4.50
N LEU A 244 14.13 -10.31 -3.82
CA LEU A 244 14.38 -10.48 -2.39
C LEU A 244 15.53 -11.41 -2.04
N SER A 245 15.92 -12.31 -2.95
CA SER A 245 17.03 -13.23 -2.70
C SER A 245 18.39 -12.52 -2.65
N PRO A 246 19.36 -13.03 -1.86
CA PRO A 246 20.71 -12.48 -1.80
C PRO A 246 21.46 -12.46 -3.15
N ASP A 247 21.09 -13.37 -4.06
CA ASP A 247 21.70 -13.48 -5.39
C ASP A 247 21.12 -12.46 -6.39
N GLY A 248 19.93 -11.92 -6.12
CA GLY A 248 19.29 -10.89 -6.93
C GLY A 248 19.52 -9.47 -6.40
N LEU A 249 18.46 -8.75 -6.01
CA LEU A 249 18.60 -7.39 -5.46
C LEU A 249 18.82 -7.34 -3.95
N ASP A 250 18.45 -8.40 -3.23
CA ASP A 250 18.48 -8.49 -1.78
C ASP A 250 17.63 -7.41 -1.07
N ALA A 251 16.55 -6.93 -1.68
CA ALA A 251 15.60 -6.06 -0.98
C ALA A 251 14.92 -6.78 0.20
N ASP A 252 14.36 -6.03 1.13
CA ASP A 252 13.82 -6.55 2.39
C ASP A 252 12.29 -6.69 2.40
N GLY A 253 11.65 -6.40 1.28
CA GLY A 253 10.21 -6.57 1.12
C GLY A 253 9.60 -5.52 0.19
N PHE A 254 8.29 -5.37 0.29
CA PHE A 254 7.52 -4.54 -0.63
C PHE A 254 6.54 -3.64 0.09
N LYS A 255 6.34 -2.46 -0.51
CA LYS A 255 5.12 -1.66 -0.35
C LYS A 255 4.23 -1.93 -1.56
N VAL A 256 3.26 -2.82 -1.41
CA VAL A 256 2.33 -3.21 -2.49
C VAL A 256 1.20 -2.20 -2.57
N ASP A 257 1.06 -1.58 -3.73
CA ASP A 257 0.12 -0.49 -3.96
C ASP A 257 -0.83 -0.78 -5.12
N PHE A 258 -1.87 0.04 -5.23
CA PHE A 258 -2.96 -0.11 -6.20
C PHE A 258 -3.69 -1.46 -6.13
N THR A 259 -3.73 -2.12 -4.97
CA THR A 259 -4.46 -3.38 -4.80
C THR A 259 -5.94 -3.23 -5.13
N GLN A 260 -6.52 -2.05 -4.87
CA GLN A 260 -7.88 -1.64 -5.21
C GLN A 260 -8.14 -1.45 -6.71
N ARG A 261 -7.10 -1.46 -7.57
CA ARG A 261 -7.23 -1.37 -9.03
C ARG A 261 -7.31 -2.73 -9.71
N ALA A 262 -7.81 -3.75 -9.01
CA ALA A 262 -8.08 -5.05 -9.58
C ALA A 262 -8.94 -4.92 -10.86
N PRO A 263 -8.69 -5.76 -11.89
CA PRO A 263 -9.46 -5.70 -13.12
C PRO A 263 -10.95 -5.94 -12.82
N SER A 264 -11.81 -5.13 -13.46
CA SER A 264 -13.26 -5.17 -13.31
C SER A 264 -13.90 -4.91 -14.68
N GLY A 265 -14.87 -5.74 -15.04
CA GLY A 265 -15.61 -5.62 -16.29
C GLY A 265 -16.08 -6.96 -16.85
N ALA A 266 -17.33 -6.99 -17.30
CA ALA A 266 -17.97 -8.22 -17.78
C ALA A 266 -17.51 -8.70 -19.16
N THR A 267 -16.78 -7.85 -19.90
CA THR A 267 -16.24 -8.18 -21.22
C THR A 267 -14.74 -8.47 -21.18
N LEU A 268 -14.14 -8.42 -19.99
CA LEU A 268 -12.74 -8.79 -19.79
C LEU A 268 -12.60 -10.31 -19.94
N ARG A 269 -11.47 -10.73 -20.48
CA ARG A 269 -11.13 -12.13 -20.70
C ARG A 269 -9.88 -12.45 -19.91
N THR A 270 -9.96 -13.52 -19.14
CA THR A 270 -8.84 -14.12 -18.43
C THR A 270 -8.46 -15.44 -19.12
N HIS A 271 -7.36 -16.04 -18.71
CA HIS A 271 -6.90 -17.36 -19.13
C HIS A 271 -7.96 -18.43 -18.80
N ALA A 272 -8.56 -18.33 -17.61
CA ALA A 272 -9.63 -19.18 -17.07
C ALA A 272 -9.41 -20.70 -17.22
N ASP A 273 -8.92 -21.33 -16.15
CA ASP A 273 -9.04 -22.78 -15.94
C ASP A 273 -10.04 -23.07 -14.79
N GLY A 274 -11.19 -23.66 -15.11
CA GLY A 274 -12.19 -24.12 -14.13
C GLY A 274 -13.44 -23.24 -13.96
N PRO A 275 -14.43 -23.71 -13.15
CA PRO A 275 -15.75 -23.08 -13.05
C PRO A 275 -15.79 -21.77 -12.23
N ALA A 276 -14.78 -21.49 -11.42
CA ALA A 276 -14.68 -20.28 -10.60
C ALA A 276 -13.25 -19.70 -10.68
N PRO A 277 -12.88 -19.03 -11.79
CA PRO A 277 -11.57 -18.39 -11.89
C PRO A 277 -11.43 -17.33 -10.79
N ALA A 278 -10.21 -17.20 -10.26
CA ALA A 278 -9.90 -16.20 -9.23
C ALA A 278 -10.17 -14.77 -9.77
N TRP A 279 -11.27 -14.17 -9.33
CA TRP A 279 -11.74 -12.84 -9.73
C TRP A 279 -12.15 -12.02 -8.50
N GLY A 280 -12.26 -10.69 -8.62
CA GLY A 280 -12.67 -9.84 -7.50
C GLY A 280 -11.76 -9.97 -6.28
N ILE A 281 -12.36 -10.10 -5.09
CA ILE A 281 -11.61 -10.26 -3.83
C ILE A 281 -10.73 -11.52 -3.86
N ALA A 282 -11.24 -12.64 -4.37
CA ALA A 282 -10.47 -13.88 -4.53
C ALA A 282 -9.26 -13.70 -5.46
N GLY A 283 -9.42 -12.94 -6.55
CA GLY A 283 -8.33 -12.56 -7.44
C GLY A 283 -7.23 -11.77 -6.73
N LEU A 284 -7.63 -10.78 -5.92
CA LEU A 284 -6.67 -9.99 -5.13
C LEU A 284 -5.94 -10.85 -4.08
N HIS A 285 -6.66 -11.72 -3.37
CA HIS A 285 -6.01 -12.63 -2.41
C HIS A 285 -5.03 -13.57 -3.10
N ARG A 286 -5.34 -14.08 -4.30
CA ARG A 286 -4.41 -14.89 -5.10
C ARG A 286 -3.15 -14.14 -5.51
N LEU A 287 -3.26 -12.86 -5.91
CA LEU A 287 -2.10 -12.01 -6.18
C LEU A 287 -1.22 -11.88 -4.93
N MET A 288 -1.83 -11.47 -3.82
CA MET A 288 -1.13 -11.21 -2.56
C MET A 288 -0.50 -12.48 -1.98
N SER A 289 -1.21 -13.61 -2.03
CA SER A 289 -0.70 -14.93 -1.62
C SER A 289 0.53 -15.34 -2.41
N THR A 290 0.53 -15.11 -3.72
CA THR A 290 1.67 -15.44 -4.59
C THR A 290 2.89 -14.59 -4.25
N ILE A 291 2.68 -13.27 -4.07
CA ILE A 291 3.74 -12.34 -3.65
C ILE A 291 4.28 -12.74 -2.26
N HIS A 292 3.40 -12.95 -1.30
CA HIS A 292 3.76 -13.25 0.08
C HIS A 292 4.51 -14.57 0.19
N ALA A 293 3.99 -15.66 -0.41
CA ALA A 293 4.64 -16.96 -0.37
C ALA A 293 6.05 -16.93 -1.02
N ALA A 294 6.18 -16.31 -2.19
CA ALA A 294 7.48 -16.14 -2.85
C ALA A 294 8.45 -15.30 -2.00
N ALA A 295 7.95 -14.23 -1.37
CA ALA A 295 8.75 -13.36 -0.52
C ALA A 295 9.28 -14.09 0.71
N LYS A 296 8.41 -14.77 1.46
CA LYS A 296 8.80 -15.55 2.65
C LYS A 296 9.70 -16.73 2.29
N GLY A 297 9.52 -17.32 1.10
CA GLY A 297 10.40 -18.36 0.57
C GLY A 297 11.81 -17.86 0.26
N ALA A 298 11.94 -16.66 -0.29
CA ALA A 298 13.24 -16.06 -0.63
C ALA A 298 13.96 -15.44 0.58
N LYS A 299 13.21 -14.77 1.47
CA LYS A 299 13.69 -14.08 2.65
C LYS A 299 12.62 -14.17 3.75
N PRO A 300 12.77 -15.07 4.76
CA PRO A 300 11.72 -15.36 5.75
C PRO A 300 11.25 -14.15 6.56
N ASP A 301 12.12 -13.16 6.77
CA ASP A 301 11.79 -11.93 7.48
C ASP A 301 11.39 -10.77 6.56
N ALA A 302 11.20 -11.00 5.25
CA ALA A 302 10.76 -9.97 4.31
C ALA A 302 9.43 -9.34 4.75
N LEU A 303 9.29 -8.03 4.60
CA LEU A 303 8.14 -7.26 5.04
C LEU A 303 7.20 -6.93 3.87
N ILE A 304 5.97 -7.47 3.89
CA ILE A 304 4.92 -7.14 2.93
C ILE A 304 3.95 -6.13 3.54
N VAL A 305 4.11 -4.87 3.13
CA VAL A 305 3.21 -3.77 3.47
C VAL A 305 2.13 -3.66 2.38
N ASN A 306 0.87 -3.69 2.75
CA ASN A 306 -0.25 -3.48 1.83
C ASN A 306 -1.43 -2.78 2.54
N HIS A 307 -2.52 -2.51 1.82
CA HIS A 307 -3.72 -1.87 2.38
C HIS A 307 -4.98 -2.73 2.27
N THR A 308 -4.82 -4.06 2.33
CA THR A 308 -5.94 -5.01 2.35
C THR A 308 -6.49 -5.15 3.77
N VAL A 309 -7.23 -4.13 4.22
CA VAL A 309 -7.82 -4.06 5.59
C VAL A 309 -9.07 -4.95 5.68
N ASN A 310 -8.88 -6.24 5.47
CA ASN A 310 -9.88 -7.30 5.59
C ASN A 310 -9.25 -8.43 6.41
N PRO A 311 -9.90 -8.92 7.47
CA PRO A 311 -9.38 -10.01 8.30
C PRO A 311 -8.94 -11.27 7.52
N GLN A 312 -9.61 -11.56 6.41
CA GLN A 312 -9.27 -12.70 5.55
C GLN A 312 -7.97 -12.53 4.75
N PHE A 313 -7.29 -11.39 4.90
CA PHE A 313 -5.97 -11.11 4.31
C PHE A 313 -4.84 -11.13 5.35
N ALA A 314 -5.13 -11.51 6.60
CA ALA A 314 -4.14 -11.58 7.68
C ALA A 314 -2.99 -12.56 7.37
N ASP A 315 -3.24 -13.59 6.55
CA ASP A 315 -2.26 -14.59 6.13
C ASP A 315 -1.26 -14.09 5.07
N VAL A 316 -1.55 -12.95 4.43
CA VAL A 316 -0.77 -12.36 3.34
C VAL A 316 -0.34 -10.91 3.60
N THR A 317 -0.49 -10.44 4.84
CA THR A 317 -0.22 -9.05 5.24
C THR A 317 0.65 -9.01 6.48
N ASP A 318 1.87 -8.50 6.35
CA ASP A 318 2.77 -8.32 7.49
C ASP A 318 2.55 -6.99 8.20
N MET A 319 2.12 -5.96 7.47
CA MET A 319 1.86 -4.60 7.97
C MET A 319 0.81 -3.90 7.11
N VAL A 320 -0.08 -3.16 7.78
CA VAL A 320 -1.17 -2.42 7.14
C VAL A 320 -0.77 -0.96 6.92
N ARG A 321 -0.81 -0.50 5.68
CA ARG A 321 -0.65 0.91 5.30
C ARG A 321 -1.96 1.66 5.41
N LEU A 322 -1.94 2.87 5.96
CA LEU A 322 -3.15 3.71 6.12
C LEU A 322 -3.58 4.49 4.86
N ASN A 323 -2.85 4.37 3.75
CA ASN A 323 -3.10 4.99 2.45
C ASN A 323 -3.09 6.53 2.44
N ASP A 324 -3.20 7.05 1.22
CA ASP A 324 -3.15 8.48 0.95
C ASP A 324 -4.23 9.27 1.70
N VAL A 325 -3.85 10.39 2.27
CA VAL A 325 -4.74 11.31 2.98
C VAL A 325 -5.72 11.97 2.00
N LEU A 326 -6.98 12.09 2.41
CA LEU A 326 -7.95 12.89 1.67
C LEU A 326 -7.76 14.35 2.05
N GLU A 327 -7.48 15.21 1.07
CA GLU A 327 -7.41 16.65 1.32
C GLU A 327 -8.81 17.27 1.49
N ARG A 328 -9.79 16.68 0.81
CA ARG A 328 -11.18 17.15 0.78
C ARG A 328 -12.20 16.02 0.93
N ASP A 329 -13.32 16.31 1.57
CA ASP A 329 -14.49 15.44 1.62
C ASP A 329 -15.33 15.55 0.34
N SER A 330 -16.44 14.79 0.27
CA SER A 330 -17.37 14.78 -0.86
C SER A 330 -18.08 16.12 -1.10
N ASP A 331 -18.15 16.98 -0.09
CA ASP A 331 -18.75 18.32 -0.17
C ASP A 331 -17.68 19.40 -0.45
N GLY A 332 -16.42 19.00 -0.62
CA GLY A 332 -15.27 19.88 -0.91
C GLY A 332 -14.65 20.54 0.33
N GLY A 333 -15.13 20.22 1.54
CA GLY A 333 -14.59 20.67 2.82
C GLY A 333 -13.22 20.06 3.10
N ARG A 334 -12.35 20.76 3.84
CA ARG A 334 -11.04 20.21 4.24
C ARG A 334 -11.23 19.11 5.27
N VAL A 335 -10.53 18.00 5.09
CA VAL A 335 -10.53 16.90 6.07
C VAL A 335 -9.29 17.02 6.96
N PRO A 336 -9.42 17.12 8.30
CA PRO A 336 -8.27 17.17 9.20
C PRO A 336 -7.43 15.90 9.07
N VAL A 337 -6.11 16.06 8.91
CA VAL A 337 -5.23 14.93 8.59
C VAL A 337 -4.98 14.02 9.80
N VAL A 338 -4.97 14.58 11.02
CA VAL A 338 -4.81 13.82 12.26
C VAL A 338 -6.05 12.97 12.55
N ASP A 339 -7.26 13.52 12.36
CA ASP A 339 -8.51 12.76 12.51
C ASP A 339 -8.55 11.56 11.55
N GLN A 340 -8.06 11.74 10.32
CA GLN A 340 -7.93 10.64 9.36
C GLN A 340 -6.94 9.58 9.83
N LEU A 341 -5.76 9.98 10.33
CA LEU A 341 -4.76 9.08 10.87
C LEU A 341 -5.33 8.25 12.03
N GLU A 342 -5.98 8.91 13.00
CA GLU A 342 -6.59 8.26 14.16
C GLU A 342 -7.69 7.28 13.74
N PHE A 343 -8.61 7.72 12.88
CA PHE A 343 -9.71 6.90 12.41
C PHE A 343 -9.21 5.67 11.63
N ARG A 344 -8.29 5.87 10.67
CA ARG A 344 -7.77 4.77 9.84
C ARG A 344 -6.92 3.80 10.66
N ALA A 345 -6.12 4.29 11.62
CA ALA A 345 -5.38 3.42 12.54
C ALA A 345 -6.33 2.58 13.42
N ALA A 346 -7.46 3.15 13.86
CA ALA A 346 -8.47 2.41 14.61
C ALA A 346 -9.13 1.31 13.76
N VAL A 347 -9.47 1.60 12.48
CA VAL A 347 -9.99 0.61 11.53
C VAL A 347 -8.99 -0.53 11.31
N ALA A 348 -7.72 -0.20 11.05
CA ALA A 348 -6.67 -1.19 10.83
C ALA A 348 -6.49 -2.11 12.04
N ARG A 349 -6.42 -1.56 13.25
CA ARG A 349 -6.29 -2.34 14.50
C ARG A 349 -7.51 -3.21 14.81
N ALA A 350 -8.71 -2.74 14.47
CA ALA A 350 -9.92 -3.53 14.66
C ALA A 350 -9.99 -4.71 13.67
N ALA A 351 -9.59 -4.48 12.41
CA ALA A 351 -9.66 -5.49 11.36
C ALA A 351 -8.49 -6.47 11.36
N LEU A 352 -7.28 -6.03 11.74
CA LEU A 352 -6.04 -6.80 11.69
C LEU A 352 -5.19 -6.50 12.94
N PRO A 353 -5.63 -6.92 14.15
CA PRO A 353 -5.02 -6.51 15.42
C PRO A 353 -3.56 -6.93 15.59
N ASP A 354 -3.14 -8.01 14.91
CA ASP A 354 -1.79 -8.55 14.99
C ASP A 354 -0.84 -7.95 13.95
N CYS A 355 -1.31 -7.09 13.05
CA CYS A 355 -0.48 -6.40 12.07
C CYS A 355 -0.07 -5.02 12.60
N PRO A 356 1.24 -4.65 12.55
CA PRO A 356 1.66 -3.26 12.69
C PRO A 356 0.98 -2.37 11.66
N VAL A 357 0.96 -1.07 11.96
CA VAL A 357 0.40 -0.05 11.10
C VAL A 357 1.53 0.81 10.55
N ASP A 358 1.73 0.83 9.22
CA ASP A 358 2.47 1.90 8.53
C ASP A 358 1.55 3.12 8.48
N THR A 359 1.94 4.17 9.19
CA THR A 359 1.11 5.36 9.32
C THR A 359 0.94 6.16 8.04
N ASP A 360 1.79 5.96 7.02
CA ASP A 360 1.82 6.79 5.81
C ASP A 360 2.03 8.29 6.13
N GLN A 361 2.18 9.16 5.12
CA GLN A 361 2.27 10.61 5.35
C GLN A 361 1.99 11.46 4.11
N TRP A 362 1.29 10.95 3.09
CA TRP A 362 1.07 11.68 1.84
C TRP A 362 -0.39 11.65 1.38
N PRO A 363 -0.90 12.66 0.65
CA PRO A 363 -0.36 14.02 0.54
C PRO A 363 -0.65 14.86 1.78
N MET A 364 0.13 15.91 2.01
CA MET A 364 -0.11 16.87 3.10
C MET A 364 -0.63 18.21 2.56
N PRO A 365 -1.72 18.76 3.10
CA PRO A 365 -2.29 20.02 2.62
C PRO A 365 -1.38 21.23 2.75
N ASP A 366 -0.58 21.29 3.82
CA ASP A 366 0.33 22.39 4.17
C ASP A 366 1.33 21.95 5.25
N HIS A 367 2.33 22.79 5.55
CA HIS A 367 3.37 22.50 6.54
C HIS A 367 2.82 22.28 7.95
N ALA A 368 1.80 23.05 8.36
CA ALA A 368 1.22 22.94 9.69
C ALA A 368 0.53 21.58 9.89
N GLN A 369 -0.26 21.13 8.90
CA GLN A 369 -0.89 19.81 8.92
C GLN A 369 0.14 18.68 8.86
N TRP A 370 1.20 18.83 8.04
CA TRP A 370 2.32 17.88 8.00
C TRP A 370 2.97 17.71 9.39
N ARG A 371 3.29 18.81 10.08
CA ARG A 371 3.86 18.75 11.44
C ARG A 371 2.93 18.07 12.44
N ALA A 372 1.65 18.44 12.44
CA ALA A 372 0.66 17.84 13.33
C ALA A 372 0.52 16.34 13.09
N TYR A 373 0.49 15.91 11.82
CA TYR A 373 0.48 14.49 11.46
C TYR A 373 1.73 13.77 11.96
N ALA A 374 2.91 14.33 11.68
CA ALA A 374 4.18 13.71 12.05
C ALA A 374 4.35 13.52 13.57
N GLN A 375 3.84 14.46 14.37
CA GLN A 375 3.83 14.36 15.84
C GLN A 375 2.87 13.28 16.36
N ALA A 376 1.76 13.02 15.66
CA ALA A 376 0.76 12.03 16.05
C ALA A 376 1.16 10.58 15.70
N GLN A 377 1.90 10.37 14.60
CA GLN A 377 2.25 9.04 14.08
C GLN A 377 2.82 8.08 15.13
N PRO A 378 3.79 8.46 16.00
CA PRO A 378 4.39 7.53 16.95
C PRO A 378 3.39 6.87 17.91
N GLY A 379 2.28 7.52 18.24
CA GLY A 379 1.24 6.96 19.10
C GLY A 379 0.32 5.95 18.40
N LEU A 380 0.33 5.94 17.06
CA LEU A 380 -0.66 5.25 16.24
C LEU A 380 -0.08 4.11 15.39
N GLY A 381 1.20 4.15 15.07
CA GLY A 381 1.87 3.08 14.32
C GLY A 381 3.36 3.33 14.14
N VAL A 382 3.95 2.69 13.13
CA VAL A 382 5.31 2.93 12.67
C VAL A 382 5.33 4.29 11.98
N PRO A 383 6.06 5.30 12.52
CA PRO A 383 6.07 6.62 11.94
C PRO A 383 6.81 6.62 10.59
N ALA A 384 6.23 7.29 9.61
CA ALA A 384 6.77 7.39 8.26
C ALA A 384 6.98 8.86 7.86
N LEU A 385 8.14 9.17 7.28
CA LEU A 385 8.45 10.50 6.77
C LEU A 385 8.48 10.47 5.23
N TYR A 386 7.68 11.32 4.60
CA TYR A 386 7.59 11.41 3.14
C TYR A 386 8.25 12.67 2.57
N TYR A 387 8.47 13.69 3.40
CA TYR A 387 9.00 14.99 2.98
C TYR A 387 10.35 15.27 3.62
N ALA A 388 11.36 15.56 2.79
CA ALA A 388 12.70 15.92 3.26
C ALA A 388 13.04 17.42 3.08
N GLU A 389 12.42 18.08 2.10
CA GLU A 389 12.83 19.42 1.64
C GLU A 389 11.70 20.45 1.67
N SER A 390 10.51 20.09 1.17
CA SER A 390 9.32 20.95 1.20
C SER A 390 8.04 20.12 1.10
N VAL A 391 6.90 20.70 1.49
CA VAL A 391 5.57 20.14 1.20
C VAL A 391 5.25 20.36 -0.28
N ASP A 392 4.72 19.36 -0.96
CA ASP A 392 4.47 19.39 -2.41
C ASP A 392 3.37 20.37 -2.80
N ASN A 393 2.24 20.30 -2.09
CA ASN A 393 1.06 21.13 -2.33
C ASN A 393 1.31 22.64 -2.15
N THR A 394 2.11 23.04 -1.17
CA THR A 394 2.34 24.46 -0.84
C THR A 394 3.72 24.98 -1.20
N GLY A 395 4.72 24.09 -1.33
CA GLY A 395 6.12 24.47 -1.48
C GLY A 395 6.76 25.01 -0.19
N GLU A 396 6.05 24.98 0.94
CA GLU A 396 6.59 25.41 2.22
C GLU A 396 7.78 24.54 2.63
N PRO A 397 8.91 25.13 3.07
CA PRO A 397 10.13 24.39 3.34
C PRO A 397 10.04 23.55 4.61
N ILE A 398 10.63 22.36 4.58
CA ILE A 398 10.93 21.57 5.77
C ILE A 398 12.25 22.06 6.35
N THR A 399 12.19 22.70 7.52
CA THR A 399 13.34 23.38 8.15
C THR A 399 14.19 22.42 8.97
N ALA A 400 15.41 22.86 9.34
CA ALA A 400 16.28 22.12 10.24
C ALA A 400 15.64 21.87 11.62
N ALA A 401 14.86 22.83 12.12
CA ALA A 401 14.14 22.69 13.38
C ALA A 401 13.06 21.61 13.28
N ASP A 402 12.32 21.57 12.16
CA ASP A 402 11.32 20.52 11.93
C ASP A 402 11.97 19.13 11.91
N LEU A 403 13.10 18.97 11.21
CA LEU A 403 13.83 17.69 11.17
C LEU A 403 14.37 17.28 12.55
N THR A 404 14.82 18.24 13.36
CA THR A 404 15.25 17.95 14.75
C THR A 404 14.10 17.41 15.58
N GLU A 405 12.90 18.01 15.46
CA GLU A 405 11.71 17.51 16.17
C GLU A 405 11.32 16.10 15.71
N ILE A 406 11.45 15.79 14.41
CA ILE A 406 11.23 14.43 13.89
C ILE A 406 12.25 13.45 14.49
N ALA A 407 13.53 13.82 14.56
CA ALA A 407 14.56 12.99 15.15
C ALA A 407 14.26 12.67 16.62
N ASP A 408 13.88 13.67 17.41
CA ASP A 408 13.50 13.50 18.82
C ASP A 408 12.27 12.59 18.97
N ALA A 409 11.24 12.79 18.13
CA ALA A 409 10.05 11.94 18.14
C ALA A 409 10.37 10.48 17.79
N TRP A 410 11.25 10.25 16.82
CA TRP A 410 11.70 8.90 16.44
C TRP A 410 12.57 8.24 17.52
N ALA A 411 13.43 9.00 18.19
CA ALA A 411 14.22 8.50 19.32
C ALA A 411 13.32 8.10 20.51
N ALA A 412 12.32 8.92 20.83
CA ALA A 412 11.33 8.60 21.86
C ALA A 412 10.48 7.37 21.48
N TYR A 413 10.07 7.26 20.22
CA TYR A 413 9.37 6.10 19.68
C TYR A 413 10.20 4.81 19.84
N ARG A 414 11.47 4.82 19.41
CA ARG A 414 12.39 3.68 19.54
C ARG A 414 12.59 3.28 20.99
N THR A 415 12.84 4.25 21.87
CA THR A 415 13.03 4.02 23.31
C THR A 415 11.82 3.33 23.93
N ARG A 416 10.60 3.79 23.62
CA ARG A 416 9.35 3.20 24.12
C ARG A 416 9.17 1.74 23.68
N LEU A 417 9.66 1.38 22.49
CA LEU A 417 9.53 0.03 21.93
C LEU A 417 10.78 -0.85 22.17
N GLY A 418 11.83 -0.33 22.81
CA GLY A 418 13.09 -1.05 22.99
C GLY A 418 13.82 -1.37 21.68
N LEU A 419 13.64 -0.54 20.66
CA LEU A 419 14.27 -0.69 19.35
C LEU A 419 15.70 -0.11 19.37
N ALA A 420 16.62 -0.76 18.66
CA ALA A 420 17.97 -0.23 18.47
C ALA A 420 17.95 1.11 17.73
N GLU A 421 18.91 1.99 18.04
CA GLU A 421 19.16 3.21 17.26
C GLU A 421 19.69 2.83 15.87
N ALA A 422 19.06 3.37 14.83
CA ALA A 422 19.52 3.16 13.46
C ALA A 422 20.92 3.75 13.27
N GLY A 423 21.82 3.01 12.63
CA GLY A 423 23.21 3.40 12.40
C GLY A 423 24.21 2.98 13.49
N THR A 424 23.76 2.38 14.59
CA THR A 424 24.67 1.71 15.55
C THR A 424 24.89 0.27 15.09
N SER A 425 25.90 0.06 14.23
CA SER A 425 26.42 -1.29 14.02
C SER A 425 27.01 -1.76 15.35
N GLY A 426 26.44 -2.82 15.91
CA GLY A 426 27.05 -3.52 17.04
C GLY A 426 28.47 -3.94 16.63
N VAL A 427 29.45 -3.46 17.39
CA VAL A 427 30.86 -3.88 17.31
C VAL A 427 31.00 -5.36 17.58
#